data_AF-A0AAE3MLR5-F1
#
_entry.id   AF-A0AAE3MLR5-F1
#
_cell.length_a   1.000
_cell.length_b   1.000
_cell.length_c   1.000
_cell.angle_alpha   90.00
_cell.angle_beta   90.00
_cell.angle_gamma   90.00
#
_symmetry.space_group_name_H-M   'P 1'
#
loop_
_entity.id
_entity.type
_entity.pdbx_description
1 polymer ?
#
loop_
_entity_poly.entity_id
_entity_poly.type
_entity_poly.pdbx_seq_one_letter_code
_entity_poly.pdbx_strand_id
1 'polypeptide(L)'
;MDVFQISHKDYKVSSITGRYILPGQVNKFFEACPESVQVHSLGKSAEGRNIQMAELGAGEIKILMWSQMHGNESTTTKAVVDLIAFLSSRNPTAMQLLEKCQLRIIGMLNPDGAVRYTRENANGIDLNRDAHERTQPESRILRKAFESFAPDFCFNLHDQRTIYNVGHTDSPATLSFLAPSRDEERTVDASREMSMQVIAAINEKLQRKIPGHIGRYDDAFNINCIGDTLQMHGTPTLLFEAGHYPGDYEREIVRGYVFHSLLAAIDTIANASYLRYDVESYLGIPENNKLYFDVLIRNFQWNNNKSAVEDLGILFREELQEGRIGFKPYIQKRGDLGTYFGHTTYDFSNQKDLDSLINSSLRTILDI
;
A
#
# COMPACT_ATOMS: atom_id res chain seq x y z
N MET A 1 -1.40 -13.54 23.24
CA MET A 1 -0.53 -14.29 22.32
C MET A 1 0.13 -13.27 21.39
N ASP A 2 1.40 -13.41 21.00
CA ASP A 2 2.03 -12.44 20.10
C ASP A 2 1.35 -12.52 18.73
N VAL A 3 0.72 -11.43 18.28
CA VAL A 3 0.02 -11.37 17.00
C VAL A 3 0.93 -11.70 15.80
N PHE A 4 2.25 -11.64 15.99
CA PHE A 4 3.24 -11.98 14.96
C PHE A 4 3.40 -13.49 14.71
N GLN A 5 2.84 -14.33 15.58
CA GLN A 5 2.75 -15.79 15.37
C GLN A 5 1.59 -16.18 14.45
N ILE A 6 0.66 -15.26 14.15
CA ILE A 6 -0.43 -15.52 13.23
C ILE A 6 0.12 -15.71 11.81
N SER A 7 -0.17 -16.88 11.23
CA SER A 7 0.18 -17.21 9.85
C SER A 7 -0.81 -16.58 8.89
N HIS A 8 -0.35 -15.63 8.08
CA HIS A 8 -1.16 -15.04 6.98
C HIS A 8 -1.75 -16.11 6.05
N LYS A 9 -1.02 -17.21 5.80
CA LYS A 9 -1.45 -18.27 4.88
C LYS A 9 -2.77 -18.93 5.31
N ASP A 10 -3.04 -18.97 6.61
CA ASP A 10 -4.21 -19.63 7.17
C ASP A 10 -5.50 -18.81 6.94
N TYR A 11 -5.35 -17.51 6.68
CA TYR A 11 -6.44 -16.55 6.49
C TYR A 11 -6.45 -15.91 5.10
N LYS A 12 -5.54 -16.31 4.22
CA LYS A 12 -5.44 -15.80 2.86
C LYS A 12 -6.67 -16.21 2.05
N VAL A 13 -7.45 -15.22 1.62
CA VAL A 13 -8.63 -15.44 0.77
C VAL A 13 -8.17 -15.70 -0.67
N SER A 14 -8.37 -16.94 -1.13
CA SER A 14 -7.86 -17.43 -2.42
C SER A 14 -8.62 -16.94 -3.64
N SER A 15 -9.86 -16.47 -3.49
CA SER A 15 -10.69 -15.93 -4.57
C SER A 15 -10.29 -14.52 -5.03
N ILE A 16 -9.42 -13.85 -4.27
CA ILE A 16 -8.88 -12.53 -4.57
C ILE A 16 -7.36 -12.66 -4.63
N THR A 17 -6.77 -12.53 -5.81
CA THR A 17 -5.33 -12.76 -6.05
C THR A 17 -4.83 -11.96 -7.24
N GLY A 18 -3.52 -11.74 -7.29
CA GLY A 18 -2.84 -11.06 -8.40
C GLY A 18 -2.91 -9.53 -8.32
N ARG A 19 -2.50 -8.84 -9.39
CA ARG A 19 -2.50 -7.36 -9.45
C ARG A 19 -3.84 -6.72 -9.73
N TYR A 20 -4.74 -7.42 -10.41
CA TYR A 20 -6.02 -6.88 -10.84
C TYR A 20 -7.16 -7.57 -10.14
N ILE A 21 -7.89 -6.82 -9.32
CA ILE A 21 -9.05 -7.30 -8.60
C ILE A 21 -10.27 -6.47 -8.96
N LEU A 22 -11.39 -7.13 -9.20
CA LEU A 22 -12.63 -6.49 -9.59
C LEU A 22 -13.55 -6.26 -8.38
N PRO A 23 -14.39 -5.22 -8.39
CA PRO A 23 -15.40 -4.99 -7.35
C PRO A 23 -16.26 -6.23 -7.07
N GLY A 24 -16.64 -6.97 -8.11
CA GLY A 24 -17.44 -8.19 -7.97
C GLY A 24 -16.76 -9.31 -7.16
N GLN A 25 -15.42 -9.36 -7.11
CA GLN A 25 -14.70 -10.32 -6.26
C GLN A 25 -14.77 -9.92 -4.78
N VAL A 26 -14.60 -8.63 -4.50
CA VAL A 26 -14.70 -8.08 -3.14
C VAL A 26 -16.13 -8.17 -2.61
N ASN A 27 -17.13 -7.86 -3.44
CA ASN A 27 -18.54 -7.96 -3.06
C ASN A 27 -18.93 -9.40 -2.70
N LYS A 28 -18.49 -10.39 -3.50
CA LYS A 28 -18.71 -11.82 -3.19
C LYS A 28 -18.06 -12.23 -1.87
N PHE A 29 -16.90 -11.68 -1.54
CA PHE A 29 -16.28 -11.92 -0.24
C PHE A 29 -17.14 -11.35 0.89
N PHE A 30 -17.62 -10.11 0.77
CA PHE A 30 -18.50 -9.51 1.78
C PHE A 30 -19.84 -10.26 1.91
N GLU A 31 -20.45 -10.70 0.81
CA GLU A 31 -21.67 -11.52 0.84
C GLU A 31 -21.47 -12.88 1.53
N ALA A 32 -20.26 -13.42 1.52
CA ALA A 32 -19.92 -14.69 2.14
C ALA A 32 -19.41 -14.55 3.59
N CYS A 33 -19.31 -13.32 4.12
CA CYS A 33 -18.86 -13.10 5.49
C CYS A 33 -19.88 -13.67 6.50
N PRO A 34 -19.42 -14.19 7.66
CA PRO A 34 -20.32 -14.69 8.70
C PRO A 34 -21.12 -13.54 9.34
N GLU A 35 -22.21 -13.87 10.05
CA GLU A 35 -23.08 -12.89 10.73
C GLU A 35 -22.34 -12.00 11.75
N SER A 36 -21.19 -12.44 12.26
CA SER A 36 -20.32 -11.64 13.13
C SER A 36 -19.67 -10.44 12.42
N VAL A 37 -19.77 -10.36 11.09
CA VAL A 37 -19.33 -9.23 10.27
C VAL A 37 -20.57 -8.54 9.71
N GLN A 38 -20.83 -7.31 10.17
CA GLN A 38 -21.94 -6.52 9.64
C GLN A 38 -21.49 -5.83 8.36
N VAL A 39 -22.08 -6.20 7.22
CA VAL A 39 -21.76 -5.58 5.93
C VAL A 39 -22.79 -4.51 5.61
N HIS A 40 -22.33 -3.28 5.44
CA HIS A 40 -23.14 -2.12 5.09
C HIS A 40 -22.87 -1.69 3.65
N SER A 41 -23.93 -1.37 2.90
CA SER A 41 -23.81 -0.61 1.66
C SER A 41 -23.77 0.88 2.00
N LEU A 42 -22.68 1.56 1.65
CA LEU A 42 -22.50 2.99 1.94
C LEU A 42 -23.06 3.90 0.84
N GLY A 43 -23.36 3.34 -0.33
CA GLY A 43 -23.83 4.07 -1.49
C GLY A 43 -23.24 3.51 -2.79
N LYS A 44 -23.17 4.37 -3.80
CA LYS A 44 -22.69 4.02 -5.13
C LYS A 44 -21.61 4.99 -5.60
N SER A 45 -20.66 4.48 -6.39
CA SER A 45 -19.66 5.24 -7.14
C SER A 45 -20.29 6.09 -8.25
N ALA A 46 -19.48 6.87 -8.95
CA ALA A 46 -19.90 7.69 -10.08
C ALA A 46 -20.60 6.89 -11.20
N GLU A 47 -20.15 5.66 -11.47
CA GLU A 47 -20.79 4.75 -12.45
C GLU A 47 -21.81 3.80 -11.82
N GLY A 48 -22.22 4.04 -10.58
CA GLY A 48 -23.31 3.30 -9.94
C GLY A 48 -22.92 1.96 -9.32
N ARG A 49 -21.61 1.67 -9.13
CA ARG A 49 -21.13 0.45 -8.46
C ARG A 49 -21.23 0.59 -6.94
N ASN A 50 -21.63 -0.47 -6.27
CA ASN A 50 -21.80 -0.45 -4.81
C ASN A 50 -20.45 -0.27 -4.10
N ILE A 51 -20.44 0.56 -3.06
CA ILE A 51 -19.32 0.69 -2.12
C ILE A 51 -19.77 0.11 -0.79
N GLN A 52 -19.05 -0.90 -0.30
CA GLN A 52 -19.39 -1.66 0.90
C GLN A 52 -18.37 -1.44 2.00
N MET A 53 -18.83 -1.62 3.24
CA MET A 53 -18.03 -1.52 4.45
C MET A 53 -18.35 -2.70 5.35
N ALA A 54 -17.31 -3.35 5.87
CA ALA A 54 -17.45 -4.33 6.94
C ALA A 54 -17.29 -3.64 8.30
N GLU A 55 -18.16 -3.98 9.24
CA GLU A 55 -18.08 -3.59 10.64
C GLU A 55 -17.86 -4.83 11.51
N LEU A 56 -16.84 -4.79 12.37
CA LEU A 56 -16.46 -5.89 13.27
C LEU A 56 -16.13 -5.37 14.67
N GLY A 57 -16.42 -6.19 15.67
CA GLY A 57 -16.10 -5.88 17.07
C GLY A 57 -17.08 -4.91 17.72
N ALA A 58 -16.91 -4.74 19.02
CA ALA A 58 -17.81 -3.94 19.86
C ALA A 58 -17.06 -3.17 20.95
N GLY A 59 -15.73 -3.09 20.85
CA GLY A 59 -14.92 -2.38 21.81
C GLY A 59 -14.96 -0.86 21.63
N GLU A 60 -14.45 -0.14 22.62
CA GLU A 60 -14.55 1.32 22.68
C GLU A 60 -13.61 2.03 21.69
N ILE A 61 -12.50 1.40 21.30
CA ILE A 61 -11.51 2.00 20.40
C ILE A 61 -11.96 1.85 18.95
N LYS A 62 -12.24 2.96 18.29
CA LYS A 62 -12.79 2.98 16.92
C LYS A 62 -11.70 3.18 15.89
N ILE A 63 -11.59 2.25 14.95
CA ILE A 63 -10.62 2.33 13.85
C ILE A 63 -11.33 2.28 12.51
N LEU A 64 -11.17 3.34 11.70
CA LEU A 64 -11.66 3.40 10.33
C LEU A 64 -10.52 3.07 9.35
N MET A 65 -10.79 2.20 8.39
CA MET A 65 -9.83 1.83 7.34
C MET A 65 -10.51 1.95 5.98
N TRP A 66 -9.76 2.40 4.98
CA TRP A 66 -10.21 2.34 3.59
C TRP A 66 -9.06 1.97 2.66
N SER A 67 -9.36 1.14 1.68
CA SER A 67 -8.39 0.71 0.66
C SER A 67 -8.85 1.02 -0.75
N GLN A 68 -7.87 1.09 -1.65
CA GLN A 68 -8.06 1.26 -3.10
C GLN A 68 -8.97 2.45 -3.43
N MET A 69 -8.64 3.60 -2.83
CA MET A 69 -9.15 4.89 -3.27
C MET A 69 -8.52 5.31 -4.60
N HIS A 70 -7.30 4.85 -4.86
CA HIS A 70 -6.78 4.77 -6.21
C HIS A 70 -7.08 3.38 -6.78
N GLY A 71 -7.70 3.32 -7.95
CA GLY A 71 -8.24 2.08 -8.49
C GLY A 71 -7.19 1.03 -8.85
N ASN A 72 -5.98 1.44 -9.19
CA ASN A 72 -4.87 0.55 -9.56
C ASN A 72 -4.04 0.04 -8.36
N GLU A 73 -4.44 0.36 -7.12
CA GLU A 73 -3.71 0.04 -5.88
C GLU A 73 -4.40 -1.10 -5.10
N SER A 74 -4.32 -2.31 -5.63
CA SER A 74 -5.12 -3.45 -5.14
C SER A 74 -4.53 -4.21 -3.96
N THR A 75 -3.25 -4.00 -3.63
CA THR A 75 -2.52 -4.85 -2.67
C THR A 75 -3.12 -4.75 -1.28
N THR A 76 -3.46 -3.55 -0.84
CA THR A 76 -4.05 -3.33 0.48
C THR A 76 -5.48 -3.84 0.59
N THR A 77 -6.29 -3.77 -0.48
CA THR A 77 -7.63 -4.40 -0.52
C THR A 77 -7.53 -5.92 -0.30
N LYS A 78 -6.54 -6.58 -0.91
CA LYS A 78 -6.31 -8.01 -0.68
C LYS A 78 -5.98 -8.30 0.78
N ALA A 79 -5.15 -7.46 1.40
CA ALA A 79 -4.72 -7.63 2.78
C ALA A 79 -5.84 -7.35 3.81
N VAL A 80 -6.71 -6.36 3.58
CA VAL A 80 -7.85 -6.10 4.48
C VAL A 80 -8.90 -7.21 4.40
N VAL A 81 -9.08 -7.84 3.24
CA VAL A 81 -9.94 -9.01 3.11
C VAL A 81 -9.40 -10.19 3.93
N ASP A 82 -8.08 -10.43 3.90
CA ASP A 82 -7.45 -11.46 4.74
C ASP A 82 -7.54 -11.11 6.23
N LEU A 83 -7.41 -9.82 6.57
CA LEU A 83 -7.59 -9.33 7.94
C LEU A 83 -9.00 -9.59 8.44
N ILE A 84 -10.03 -9.31 7.62
CA ILE A 84 -11.43 -9.60 7.97
C ILE A 84 -11.61 -11.11 8.20
N ALA A 85 -11.07 -11.95 7.31
CA ALA A 85 -11.13 -13.40 7.47
C ALA A 85 -10.49 -13.89 8.79
N PHE A 86 -9.36 -13.29 9.19
CA PHE A 86 -8.74 -13.54 10.50
C PHE A 86 -9.62 -13.06 11.65
N LEU A 87 -10.09 -11.83 11.61
CA LEU A 87 -10.84 -11.20 12.71
C LEU A 87 -12.21 -11.85 12.91
N SER A 88 -12.85 -12.33 11.85
CA SER A 88 -14.11 -13.07 11.93
C SER A 88 -13.95 -14.54 12.33
N SER A 89 -12.72 -15.00 12.54
CA SER A 89 -12.43 -16.39 12.92
C SER A 89 -12.64 -16.63 14.42
N ARG A 90 -12.59 -17.90 14.84
CA ARG A 90 -12.60 -18.27 16.27
C ARG A 90 -11.22 -18.20 16.93
N ASN A 91 -10.28 -17.45 16.38
CA ASN A 91 -8.96 -17.28 16.99
C ASN A 91 -9.09 -16.44 18.29
N PRO A 92 -8.58 -16.89 19.44
CA PRO A 92 -8.66 -16.13 20.69
C PRO A 92 -8.06 -14.73 20.60
N THR A 93 -7.01 -14.56 19.80
CA THR A 93 -6.36 -13.26 19.56
C THR A 93 -7.29 -12.33 18.80
N ALA A 94 -8.01 -12.83 17.79
CA ALA A 94 -9.00 -12.03 17.05
C ALA A 94 -10.13 -11.57 17.98
N MET A 95 -10.67 -12.47 18.81
CA MET A 95 -11.71 -12.13 19.79
C MET A 95 -11.25 -11.05 20.77
N GLN A 96 -10.05 -11.19 21.34
CA GLN A 96 -9.48 -10.20 22.26
C GLN A 96 -9.29 -8.82 21.62
N LEU A 97 -8.91 -8.77 20.34
CA LEU A 97 -8.81 -7.49 19.63
C LEU A 97 -10.19 -6.86 19.40
N LEU A 98 -11.19 -7.67 19.02
CA LEU A 98 -12.56 -7.20 18.76
C LEU A 98 -13.37 -6.85 20.03
N GLU A 99 -12.95 -7.34 21.20
CA GLU A 99 -13.46 -6.89 22.51
C GLU A 99 -13.00 -5.46 22.85
N LYS A 100 -11.83 -5.04 22.35
CA LYS A 100 -11.24 -3.73 22.63
C LYS A 100 -11.46 -2.72 21.51
N CYS A 101 -11.55 -3.19 20.28
CA CYS A 101 -11.70 -2.36 19.10
C CYS A 101 -13.02 -2.60 18.38
N GLN A 102 -13.62 -1.52 17.88
CA GLN A 102 -14.64 -1.54 16.84
C GLN A 102 -14.00 -1.07 15.53
N LEU A 103 -14.11 -1.87 14.48
CA LEU A 103 -13.46 -1.63 13.20
C LEU A 103 -14.51 -1.38 12.12
N ARG A 104 -14.29 -0.35 11.30
CA ARG A 104 -15.01 -0.14 10.04
C ARG A 104 -14.03 -0.14 8.88
N ILE A 105 -14.25 -1.04 7.92
CA ILE A 105 -13.31 -1.29 6.82
C ILE A 105 -14.03 -1.16 5.48
N ILE A 106 -13.69 -0.11 4.72
CA ILE A 106 -14.12 0.08 3.33
C ILE A 106 -13.13 -0.65 2.42
N GLY A 107 -13.51 -1.83 1.93
CA GLY A 107 -12.61 -2.70 1.17
C GLY A 107 -12.20 -2.13 -0.20
N MET A 108 -13.05 -1.33 -0.84
CA MET A 108 -12.75 -0.71 -2.13
C MET A 108 -13.52 0.60 -2.26
N LEU A 109 -12.83 1.73 -2.10
CA LEU A 109 -13.48 3.04 -2.17
C LEU A 109 -13.73 3.49 -3.61
N ASN A 110 -12.83 3.18 -4.55
CA ASN A 110 -12.93 3.56 -5.95
C ASN A 110 -13.14 2.33 -6.86
N PRO A 111 -14.35 1.73 -6.87
CA PRO A 111 -14.62 0.56 -7.69
C PRO A 111 -14.60 0.87 -9.20
N ASP A 112 -14.79 2.13 -9.60
CA ASP A 112 -14.78 2.52 -11.01
C ASP A 112 -13.35 2.58 -11.55
N GLY A 113 -12.45 3.22 -10.80
CA GLY A 113 -11.02 3.20 -11.08
C GLY A 113 -10.47 1.77 -11.05
N ALA A 114 -10.95 0.92 -10.14
CA ALA A 114 -10.53 -0.48 -10.07
C ALA A 114 -10.87 -1.25 -11.35
N VAL A 115 -12.06 -1.08 -11.93
CA VAL A 115 -12.44 -1.71 -13.22
C VAL A 115 -11.64 -1.16 -14.40
N ARG A 116 -11.21 0.10 -14.32
CA ARG A 116 -10.45 0.78 -15.39
C ARG A 116 -8.93 0.63 -15.21
N TYR A 117 -8.50 0.09 -14.07
CA TYR A 117 -7.12 0.08 -13.60
C TYR A 117 -6.44 1.46 -13.65
N THR A 118 -7.18 2.48 -13.20
CA THR A 118 -6.72 3.88 -13.14
C THR A 118 -6.54 4.33 -11.71
N ARG A 119 -5.65 5.30 -11.50
CA ARG A 119 -5.51 5.95 -10.20
C ARG A 119 -6.76 6.73 -9.85
N GLU A 120 -7.28 7.49 -10.81
CA GLU A 120 -8.44 8.35 -10.66
C GLU A 120 -9.76 7.56 -10.68
N ASN A 121 -10.85 8.19 -10.24
CA ASN A 121 -12.20 7.64 -10.39
C ASN A 121 -12.73 7.79 -11.83
N ALA A 122 -13.99 7.43 -12.08
CA ALA A 122 -14.60 7.50 -13.41
C ALA A 122 -14.58 8.88 -14.07
N ASN A 123 -14.52 9.95 -13.27
CA ASN A 123 -14.51 11.33 -13.74
C ASN A 123 -13.09 11.89 -13.93
N GLY A 124 -12.04 11.07 -13.77
CA GLY A 124 -10.65 11.51 -13.86
C GLY A 124 -10.18 12.32 -12.64
N ILE A 125 -10.86 12.20 -11.50
CA ILE A 125 -10.49 12.88 -10.25
C ILE A 125 -9.71 11.93 -9.34
N ASP A 126 -8.56 12.40 -8.84
CA ASP A 126 -7.83 11.76 -7.75
C ASP A 126 -8.61 12.00 -6.45
N LEU A 127 -9.21 10.95 -5.89
CA LEU A 127 -10.00 11.03 -4.65
C LEU A 127 -9.15 11.49 -3.45
N ASN A 128 -7.84 11.26 -3.48
CA ASN A 128 -6.91 11.76 -2.47
C ASN A 128 -6.46 13.21 -2.75
N ARG A 129 -7.20 13.93 -3.61
CA ARG A 129 -7.11 15.38 -3.82
C ARG A 129 -8.49 16.06 -3.72
N ASP A 130 -9.50 15.34 -3.24
CA ASP A 130 -10.90 15.80 -3.17
C ASP A 130 -11.45 15.79 -1.72
N ALA A 131 -10.56 15.89 -0.72
CA ALA A 131 -10.94 15.82 0.70
C ALA A 131 -11.80 17.01 1.17
N HIS A 132 -11.55 18.20 0.62
CA HIS A 132 -12.19 19.44 1.03
C HIS A 132 -13.49 19.71 0.23
N GLU A 133 -13.37 19.81 -1.10
CA GLU A 133 -14.50 20.11 -1.99
C GLU A 133 -15.50 18.95 -2.06
N ARG A 134 -15.01 17.70 -1.99
CA ARG A 134 -15.83 16.47 -2.01
C ARG A 134 -16.78 16.44 -3.20
N THR A 135 -16.23 16.76 -4.36
CA THR A 135 -16.95 16.80 -5.64
C THR A 135 -17.47 15.42 -6.04
N GLN A 136 -16.78 14.35 -5.61
CA GLN A 136 -17.08 12.98 -6.02
C GLN A 136 -18.02 12.25 -5.04
N PRO A 137 -18.88 11.32 -5.52
CA PRO A 137 -19.71 10.51 -4.64
C PRO A 137 -18.88 9.64 -3.69
N GLU A 138 -17.74 9.11 -4.13
CA GLU A 138 -16.82 8.31 -3.31
C GLU A 138 -16.26 9.14 -2.13
N SER A 139 -15.81 10.37 -2.40
CA SER A 139 -15.32 11.30 -1.37
C SER A 139 -16.38 11.61 -0.32
N ARG A 140 -17.61 11.86 -0.74
CA ARG A 140 -18.75 12.11 0.17
C ARG A 140 -19.10 10.88 0.99
N ILE A 141 -19.01 9.68 0.40
CA ILE A 141 -19.21 8.41 1.10
C ILE A 141 -18.18 8.23 2.21
N LEU A 142 -16.89 8.40 1.91
CA LEU A 142 -15.82 8.29 2.90
C LEU A 142 -16.01 9.32 4.02
N ARG A 143 -16.30 10.58 3.66
CA ARG A 143 -16.54 11.64 4.64
C ARG A 143 -17.69 11.31 5.59
N LYS A 144 -18.82 10.80 5.06
CA LYS A 144 -19.97 10.39 5.87
C LYS A 144 -19.64 9.20 6.77
N ALA A 145 -18.87 8.23 6.29
CA ALA A 145 -18.42 7.10 7.09
C ALA A 145 -17.55 7.57 8.26
N PHE A 146 -16.61 8.49 8.01
CA PHE A 146 -15.80 9.13 9.04
C PHE A 146 -16.65 9.88 10.07
N GLU A 147 -17.49 10.82 9.64
CA GLU A 147 -18.28 11.66 10.54
C GLU A 147 -19.28 10.86 11.38
N SER A 148 -19.92 9.84 10.78
CA SER A 148 -20.90 9.00 11.50
C SER A 148 -20.26 8.02 12.47
N PHE A 149 -18.99 7.64 12.25
CA PHE A 149 -18.29 6.73 13.13
C PHE A 149 -17.57 7.46 14.27
N ALA A 150 -17.02 8.64 13.97
CA ALA A 150 -16.10 9.39 14.81
C ALA A 150 -14.94 8.49 15.30
N PRO A 151 -14.05 8.05 14.40
CA PRO A 151 -12.98 7.13 14.74
C PRO A 151 -11.89 7.79 15.59
N ASP A 152 -11.27 6.98 16.45
CA ASP A 152 -10.07 7.36 17.21
C ASP A 152 -8.80 7.24 16.34
N PHE A 153 -8.79 6.29 15.40
CA PHE A 153 -7.68 6.10 14.45
C PHE A 153 -8.19 5.86 13.03
N CYS A 154 -7.44 6.34 12.05
CA CYS A 154 -7.72 6.18 10.62
C CYS A 154 -6.54 5.52 9.90
N PHE A 155 -6.79 4.49 9.09
CA PHE A 155 -5.79 3.87 8.22
C PHE A 155 -6.10 4.15 6.75
N ASN A 156 -5.22 4.91 6.11
CA ASN A 156 -5.24 5.20 4.69
C ASN A 156 -4.35 4.20 3.94
N LEU A 157 -4.94 3.33 3.11
CA LEU A 157 -4.25 2.16 2.58
C LEU A 157 -3.98 2.28 1.07
N HIS A 158 -2.71 2.38 0.70
CA HIS A 158 -2.20 2.64 -0.65
C HIS A 158 -1.17 1.61 -1.13
N ASP A 159 -0.86 1.65 -2.42
CA ASP A 159 0.31 0.99 -3.02
C ASP A 159 1.34 2.05 -3.45
N GLN A 160 2.62 1.69 -3.36
CA GLN A 160 3.70 2.45 -3.96
C GLN A 160 4.40 1.65 -5.09
N ARG A 161 5.05 2.39 -5.98
CA ARG A 161 5.72 1.86 -7.17
C ARG A 161 6.99 1.07 -6.82
N THR A 162 7.47 0.27 -7.76
CA THR A 162 8.70 -0.54 -7.64
C THR A 162 9.99 0.29 -7.55
N ILE A 163 9.91 1.59 -7.80
CA ILE A 163 11.06 2.52 -7.81
C ILE A 163 11.61 2.87 -6.42
N TYR A 164 10.87 2.56 -5.37
CA TYR A 164 11.18 3.01 -4.01
C TYR A 164 12.12 2.05 -3.26
N ASN A 165 13.08 2.63 -2.55
CA ASN A 165 14.04 1.93 -1.70
C ASN A 165 14.19 2.62 -0.34
N VAL A 166 14.69 1.88 0.65
CA VAL A 166 14.86 2.38 2.02
C VAL A 166 16.16 3.19 2.12
N GLY A 167 16.07 4.49 2.41
CA GLY A 167 17.24 5.37 2.49
C GLY A 167 18.12 5.26 1.25
N HIS A 168 19.42 5.03 1.43
CA HIS A 168 20.38 4.85 0.33
C HIS A 168 20.80 3.39 0.12
N THR A 169 19.99 2.43 0.57
CA THR A 169 20.31 1.00 0.48
C THR A 169 19.72 0.36 -0.78
N ASP A 170 20.24 -0.81 -1.13
CA ASP A 170 19.70 -1.74 -2.13
C ASP A 170 18.54 -2.59 -1.56
N SER A 171 17.83 -2.08 -0.56
CA SER A 171 16.64 -2.74 -0.04
C SER A 171 15.41 -2.04 -0.61
N PRO A 172 14.56 -2.74 -1.40
CA PRO A 172 13.28 -2.20 -1.81
C PRO A 172 12.46 -1.80 -0.59
N ALA A 173 11.79 -0.66 -0.68
CA ALA A 173 10.81 -0.24 0.32
C ALA A 173 9.57 -1.13 0.14
N THR A 174 9.58 -2.29 0.80
CA THR A 174 8.49 -3.28 0.72
C THR A 174 7.23 -2.73 1.35
N LEU A 175 7.37 -2.03 2.48
CA LEU A 175 6.31 -1.23 3.06
C LEU A 175 6.88 0.14 3.43
N SER A 176 6.05 1.16 3.31
CA SER A 176 6.35 2.46 3.86
C SER A 176 5.17 3.03 4.63
N PHE A 177 5.47 3.88 5.59
CA PHE A 177 4.47 4.48 6.46
C PHE A 177 4.61 5.98 6.52
N LEU A 178 3.51 6.67 6.80
CA LEU A 178 3.49 8.10 6.99
C LEU A 178 2.48 8.46 8.09
N ALA A 179 2.93 9.29 9.04
CA ALA A 179 2.05 10.09 9.88
C ALA A 179 1.83 11.41 9.12
N PRO A 180 0.66 11.63 8.48
CA PRO A 180 0.40 12.78 7.64
C PRO A 180 0.73 14.10 8.36
N SER A 181 1.05 15.13 7.60
CA SER A 181 1.26 16.46 8.17
C SER A 181 -0.09 17.13 8.42
N ARG A 182 -0.18 17.93 9.48
CA ARG A 182 -1.38 18.72 9.81
C ARG A 182 -1.38 20.12 9.19
N ASP A 183 -0.20 20.62 8.83
CA ASP A 183 0.08 21.96 8.31
C ASP A 183 1.41 21.94 7.50
N GLU A 184 1.73 23.06 6.84
CA GLU A 184 2.93 23.21 6.01
C GLU A 184 4.23 23.10 6.80
N GLU A 185 4.19 23.52 8.07
CA GLU A 185 5.28 23.48 9.04
C GLU A 185 5.57 22.07 9.58
N ARG A 186 4.69 21.10 9.26
CA ARG A 186 4.79 19.72 9.75
C ARG A 186 4.81 19.68 11.28
N THR A 187 3.95 20.47 11.92
CA THR A 187 3.82 20.51 13.38
C THR A 187 3.47 19.12 13.93
N VAL A 188 4.14 18.73 15.02
CA VAL A 188 3.81 17.51 15.76
C VAL A 188 2.89 17.88 16.92
N ASP A 189 1.60 17.61 16.75
CA ASP A 189 0.61 17.71 17.82
C ASP A 189 0.30 16.33 18.41
N ALA A 190 -0.55 16.27 19.44
CA ALA A 190 -0.91 15.01 20.09
C ALA A 190 -1.46 13.97 19.11
N SER A 191 -2.22 14.42 18.12
CA SER A 191 -2.79 13.53 17.10
C SER A 191 -1.70 12.91 16.21
N ARG A 192 -0.77 13.73 15.74
CA ARG A 192 0.31 13.29 14.85
C ARG A 192 1.35 12.47 15.61
N GLU A 193 1.65 12.85 16.86
CA GLU A 193 2.50 12.09 17.77
C GLU A 193 1.95 10.67 17.96
N MET A 194 0.65 10.51 18.22
CA MET A 194 0.02 9.18 18.31
C MET A 194 0.22 8.36 17.03
N SER A 195 0.03 8.96 15.84
CA SER A 195 0.30 8.28 14.57
C SER A 195 1.76 7.85 14.45
N MET A 196 2.71 8.72 14.79
CA MET A 196 4.15 8.43 14.77
C MET A 196 4.50 7.28 15.72
N GLN A 197 3.96 7.28 16.93
CA GLN A 197 4.16 6.24 17.93
C GLN A 197 3.64 4.87 17.47
N VAL A 198 2.45 4.83 16.86
CA VAL A 198 1.89 3.59 16.30
C VAL A 198 2.76 3.09 15.14
N ILE A 199 3.24 3.98 14.25
CA ILE A 199 4.13 3.60 13.15
C ILE A 199 5.47 3.08 13.68
N ALA A 200 6.05 3.71 14.69
CA ALA A 200 7.29 3.23 15.34
C ALA A 200 7.12 1.81 15.88
N ALA A 201 5.99 1.53 16.53
CA ALA A 201 5.66 0.19 17.01
C ALA A 201 5.50 -0.83 15.87
N ILE A 202 4.80 -0.44 14.78
CA ILE A 202 4.66 -1.28 13.57
C ILE A 202 6.04 -1.61 13.01
N ASN A 203 6.91 -0.60 12.86
CA ASN A 203 8.27 -0.77 12.34
C ASN A 203 9.07 -1.76 13.18
N GLU A 204 9.20 -1.53 14.49
CA GLU A 204 9.95 -2.43 15.39
C GLU A 204 9.50 -3.89 15.22
N LYS A 205 8.19 -4.11 15.22
CA LYS A 205 7.65 -5.46 15.12
C LYS A 205 7.88 -6.08 13.73
N LEU A 206 7.80 -5.29 12.64
CA LEU A 206 8.03 -5.75 11.26
C LEU A 206 9.50 -5.98 10.92
N GLN A 207 10.45 -5.35 11.61
CA GLN A 207 11.88 -5.67 11.45
C GLN A 207 12.17 -7.16 11.72
N ARG A 208 11.32 -7.84 12.51
CA ARG A 208 11.41 -9.29 12.74
C ARG A 208 11.00 -10.16 11.53
N LYS A 209 10.29 -9.58 10.54
CA LYS A 209 9.77 -10.29 9.35
C LYS A 209 10.41 -9.81 8.04
N ILE A 210 10.69 -8.51 7.92
CA ILE A 210 11.29 -7.86 6.75
C ILE A 210 12.33 -6.82 7.17
N PRO A 211 13.44 -7.25 7.79
CA PRO A 211 14.46 -6.33 8.28
C PRO A 211 15.01 -5.46 7.14
N GLY A 212 15.11 -4.16 7.37
CA GLY A 212 15.67 -3.21 6.39
C GLY A 212 14.77 -2.84 5.21
N HIS A 213 13.53 -3.34 5.14
CA HIS A 213 12.59 -3.08 4.04
C HIS A 213 11.41 -2.17 4.41
N ILE A 214 11.50 -1.48 5.55
CA ILE A 214 10.52 -0.51 6.03
C ILE A 214 11.08 0.90 5.85
N GLY A 215 10.32 1.77 5.18
CA GLY A 215 10.68 3.17 5.00
C GLY A 215 9.59 4.14 5.44
N ARG A 216 9.91 5.43 5.41
CA ARG A 216 8.98 6.53 5.65
C ARG A 216 8.66 7.24 4.34
N TYR A 217 7.38 7.52 4.10
CA TYR A 217 6.96 8.28 2.92
C TYR A 217 7.09 9.79 3.17
N ASP A 218 7.22 10.56 2.10
CA ASP A 218 7.31 12.03 2.16
C ASP A 218 6.07 12.62 2.83
N ASP A 219 6.28 13.54 3.77
CA ASP A 219 5.25 14.16 4.60
C ASP A 219 4.93 15.60 4.17
N ALA A 220 5.19 15.95 2.91
CA ALA A 220 4.78 17.23 2.34
C ALA A 220 3.26 17.43 2.47
N PHE A 221 2.88 18.54 3.13
CA PHE A 221 1.49 18.85 3.41
C PHE A 221 0.71 19.21 2.14
N ASN A 222 -0.51 18.70 2.07
CA ASN A 222 -1.50 19.09 1.09
C ASN A 222 -2.90 18.93 1.70
N ILE A 223 -3.56 20.06 1.98
CA ILE A 223 -4.90 20.09 2.55
C ILE A 223 -5.96 19.32 1.74
N ASN A 224 -5.72 19.07 0.45
CA ASN A 224 -6.65 18.30 -0.38
C ASN A 224 -6.47 16.78 -0.23
N CYS A 225 -5.39 16.32 0.40
CA CYS A 225 -5.19 14.93 0.80
C CYS A 225 -6.09 14.56 1.97
N ILE A 226 -6.64 13.34 1.92
CA ILE A 226 -7.53 12.85 2.99
C ILE A 226 -6.76 12.72 4.30
N GLY A 227 -5.56 12.11 4.25
CA GLY A 227 -4.73 11.89 5.44
C GLY A 227 -4.47 13.19 6.20
N ASP A 228 -3.94 14.19 5.50
CA ASP A 228 -3.63 15.52 6.03
C ASP A 228 -4.87 16.23 6.56
N THR A 229 -6.01 16.14 5.85
CA THR A 229 -7.28 16.72 6.30
C THR A 229 -7.74 16.13 7.64
N LEU A 230 -7.70 14.80 7.78
CA LEU A 230 -8.12 14.14 9.02
C LEU A 230 -7.16 14.42 10.17
N GLN A 231 -5.86 14.44 9.86
CA GLN A 231 -4.81 14.80 10.81
C GLN A 231 -4.95 16.25 11.29
N MET A 232 -5.23 17.19 10.38
CA MET A 232 -5.52 18.59 10.70
C MET A 232 -6.76 18.73 11.60
N HIS A 233 -7.78 17.87 11.41
CA HIS A 233 -8.96 17.81 12.28
C HIS A 233 -8.71 17.08 13.61
N GLY A 234 -7.48 16.66 13.89
CA GLY A 234 -7.08 16.08 15.16
C GLY A 234 -7.31 14.58 15.28
N THR A 235 -7.65 13.87 14.19
CA THR A 235 -7.78 12.40 14.21
C THR A 235 -6.47 11.72 13.79
N PRO A 236 -5.85 10.91 14.68
CA PRO A 236 -4.67 10.13 14.34
C PRO A 236 -4.86 9.33 13.06
N THR A 237 -4.11 9.67 12.02
CA THR A 237 -4.16 9.00 10.72
C THR A 237 -2.82 8.39 10.38
N LEU A 238 -2.84 7.14 9.91
CA LEU A 238 -1.67 6.42 9.44
C LEU A 238 -1.86 6.11 7.96
N LEU A 239 -0.87 6.44 7.15
CA LEU A 239 -0.81 6.04 5.76
C LEU A 239 0.10 4.82 5.61
N PHE A 240 -0.38 3.82 4.88
CA PHE A 240 0.30 2.58 4.54
C PHE A 240 0.57 2.56 3.05
N GLU A 241 1.82 2.36 2.63
CA GLU A 241 2.22 2.19 1.24
C GLU A 241 2.73 0.76 1.01
N ALA A 242 1.99 -0.02 0.22
CA ALA A 242 2.39 -1.35 -0.22
C ALA A 242 3.36 -1.26 -1.41
N GLY A 243 4.66 -1.39 -1.14
CA GLY A 243 5.72 -1.33 -2.15
C GLY A 243 6.08 -2.68 -2.72
N HIS A 244 7.35 -2.89 -3.07
CA HIS A 244 7.82 -4.11 -3.72
C HIS A 244 8.71 -4.96 -2.83
N TYR A 245 8.50 -6.27 -2.91
CA TYR A 245 9.41 -7.28 -2.41
C TYR A 245 10.08 -7.97 -3.60
N PRO A 246 11.39 -8.27 -3.57
CA PRO A 246 12.10 -8.87 -4.69
C PRO A 246 11.35 -10.05 -5.34
N GLY A 247 11.06 -9.92 -6.65
CA GLY A 247 10.36 -10.94 -7.44
C GLY A 247 8.84 -10.98 -7.27
N ASP A 248 8.25 -10.11 -6.44
CA ASP A 248 6.83 -10.10 -6.11
C ASP A 248 6.03 -9.10 -6.95
N TYR A 249 6.09 -9.22 -8.27
CA TYR A 249 5.34 -8.34 -9.19
C TYR A 249 3.82 -8.52 -9.08
N GLU A 250 3.35 -9.68 -8.62
CA GLU A 250 1.93 -9.92 -8.32
C GLU A 250 1.48 -9.37 -6.95
N ARG A 251 2.44 -8.91 -6.14
CA ARG A 251 2.23 -8.37 -4.79
C ARG A 251 1.44 -9.32 -3.89
N GLU A 252 1.83 -10.60 -3.90
CA GLU A 252 1.26 -11.63 -3.04
C GLU A 252 2.08 -11.84 -1.75
N ILE A 253 3.39 -11.56 -1.80
CA ILE A 253 4.25 -11.53 -0.60
C ILE A 253 3.99 -10.23 0.17
N VAL A 254 4.01 -9.08 -0.53
CA VAL A 254 3.73 -7.75 0.06
C VAL A 254 2.35 -7.72 0.72
N ARG A 255 1.32 -8.31 0.09
CA ARG A 255 -0.01 -8.52 0.71
C ARG A 255 0.08 -9.13 2.10
N GLY A 256 0.92 -10.15 2.28
CA GLY A 256 1.15 -10.77 3.58
C GLY A 256 1.80 -9.82 4.58
N TYR A 257 2.76 -9.00 4.16
CA TYR A 257 3.37 -8.00 5.04
C TYR A 257 2.41 -6.88 5.41
N VAL A 258 1.54 -6.44 4.47
CA VAL A 258 0.46 -5.49 4.78
C VAL A 258 -0.47 -6.09 5.84
N PHE A 259 -0.89 -7.35 5.69
CA PHE A 259 -1.71 -8.04 6.70
C PHE A 259 -1.06 -8.00 8.09
N HIS A 260 0.23 -8.34 8.20
CA HIS A 260 0.93 -8.29 9.48
C HIS A 260 1.07 -6.87 10.01
N SER A 261 1.24 -5.87 9.15
CA SER A 261 1.32 -4.46 9.55
C SER A 261 0.00 -3.94 10.13
N LEU A 262 -1.13 -4.31 9.53
CA LEU A 262 -2.46 -3.94 10.02
C LEU A 262 -2.73 -4.61 11.37
N LEU A 263 -2.40 -5.89 11.48
CA LEU A 263 -2.55 -6.63 12.74
C LEU A 263 -1.65 -6.03 13.85
N ALA A 264 -0.43 -5.62 13.51
CA ALA A 264 0.47 -4.94 14.42
C ALA A 264 -0.08 -3.59 14.91
N ALA A 265 -0.67 -2.81 13.99
CA ALA A 265 -1.29 -1.53 14.30
C ALA A 265 -2.46 -1.70 15.27
N ILE A 266 -3.39 -2.61 14.95
CA ILE A 266 -4.58 -2.89 15.78
C ILE A 266 -4.16 -3.40 17.16
N ASP A 267 -3.24 -4.37 17.23
CA ASP A 267 -2.71 -4.90 18.51
C ASP A 267 -2.06 -3.81 19.36
N THR A 268 -1.30 -2.93 18.72
CA THR A 268 -0.60 -1.86 19.42
C THR A 268 -1.56 -0.82 19.97
N ILE A 269 -2.57 -0.44 19.17
CA ILE A 269 -3.63 0.48 19.57
C ILE A 269 -4.49 -0.12 20.68
N ALA A 270 -4.96 -1.35 20.51
CA ALA A 270 -5.81 -2.07 21.46
C ALA A 270 -5.18 -2.20 22.85
N ASN A 271 -3.84 -2.26 22.91
CA ASN A 271 -3.10 -2.39 24.17
C ASN A 271 -2.43 -1.09 24.61
N ALA A 272 -2.69 0.03 23.93
CA ALA A 272 -2.02 1.32 24.13
C ALA A 272 -0.48 1.21 24.20
N SER A 273 0.10 0.20 23.54
CA SER A 273 1.53 -0.07 23.64
C SER A 273 2.39 0.88 22.81
N TYR A 274 1.77 1.64 21.90
CA TYR A 274 2.42 2.72 21.15
C TYR A 274 2.96 3.82 22.06
N LEU A 275 2.41 4.01 23.27
CA LEU A 275 2.88 4.98 24.26
C LEU A 275 4.31 4.72 24.76
N ARG A 276 4.90 3.57 24.41
CA ARG A 276 6.31 3.25 24.71
C ARG A 276 7.30 3.89 23.73
N TYR A 277 6.81 4.37 22.60
CA TYR A 277 7.61 4.97 21.54
C TYR A 277 7.52 6.50 21.64
N ASP A 278 8.55 7.17 21.13
CA ASP A 278 8.60 8.61 21.01
C ASP A 278 8.66 9.02 19.53
N VAL A 279 8.63 10.32 19.28
CA VAL A 279 8.76 10.90 17.94
C VAL A 279 10.08 10.49 17.27
N GLU A 280 11.17 10.41 18.05
CA GLU A 280 12.49 10.01 17.53
C GLU A 280 12.51 8.57 17.01
N SER A 281 11.76 7.66 17.65
CA SER A 281 11.59 6.28 17.17
C SER A 281 10.97 6.23 15.77
N TYR A 282 10.07 7.17 15.44
CA TYR A 282 9.50 7.33 14.12
C TYR A 282 10.46 8.01 13.14
N LEU A 283 11.12 9.10 13.56
CA LEU A 283 12.08 9.82 12.72
C LEU A 283 13.33 8.99 12.39
N GLY A 284 13.66 8.00 13.23
CA GLY A 284 14.70 7.01 12.96
C GLY A 284 14.37 6.02 11.84
N ILE A 285 13.12 5.96 11.36
CA ILE A 285 12.75 5.17 10.18
C ILE A 285 13.29 5.88 8.93
N PRO A 286 14.14 5.24 8.10
CA PRO A 286 14.71 5.89 6.93
C PRO A 286 13.62 6.33 5.94
N GLU A 287 13.74 7.54 5.39
CA GLU A 287 12.88 7.98 4.30
C GLU A 287 13.13 7.16 3.03
N ASN A 288 12.09 7.02 2.21
CA ASN A 288 12.22 6.40 0.91
C ASN A 288 13.05 7.28 -0.05
N ASN A 289 13.86 6.64 -0.88
CA ASN A 289 14.40 7.23 -2.11
C ASN A 289 13.83 6.56 -3.36
N LYS A 290 14.20 7.08 -4.53
CA LYS A 290 13.77 6.58 -5.86
C LYS A 290 14.98 6.07 -6.65
N LEU A 291 15.74 5.13 -6.06
CA LEU A 291 16.99 4.61 -6.63
C LEU A 291 16.82 3.26 -7.35
N TYR A 292 15.61 2.72 -7.45
CA TYR A 292 15.36 1.43 -8.07
C TYR A 292 14.84 1.51 -9.51
N PHE A 293 15.32 0.56 -10.31
CA PHE A 293 14.75 0.16 -11.59
C PHE A 293 14.18 -1.27 -11.51
N ASP A 294 13.23 -1.59 -12.38
CA ASP A 294 12.74 -2.98 -12.52
C ASP A 294 13.84 -3.85 -13.13
N VAL A 295 14.58 -3.29 -14.10
CA VAL A 295 15.79 -3.91 -14.66
C VAL A 295 16.89 -2.86 -14.79
N LEU A 296 18.09 -3.20 -14.32
CA LEU A 296 19.30 -2.41 -14.49
C LEU A 296 20.29 -3.19 -15.36
N ILE A 297 20.70 -2.60 -16.48
CA ILE A 297 21.71 -3.21 -17.36
C ILE A 297 22.98 -2.38 -17.27
N ARG A 298 24.06 -3.02 -16.81
CA ARG A 298 25.40 -2.43 -16.73
C ARG A 298 26.14 -2.58 -18.05
N ASN A 299 27.02 -1.63 -18.34
CA ASN A 299 27.96 -1.69 -19.47
C ASN A 299 27.30 -1.95 -20.84
N PHE A 300 26.08 -1.44 -21.04
CA PHE A 300 25.32 -1.66 -22.28
C PHE A 300 26.00 -1.00 -23.48
N GLN A 301 26.03 -1.72 -24.60
CA GLN A 301 26.62 -1.27 -25.85
C GLN A 301 25.58 -1.36 -26.97
N TRP A 302 25.31 -0.24 -27.63
CA TRP A 302 24.33 -0.19 -28.72
C TRP A 302 24.89 -0.81 -30.01
N ASN A 303 24.04 -1.56 -30.73
CA ASN A 303 24.38 -2.12 -32.04
C ASN A 303 24.81 -1.06 -33.07
N ASN A 304 24.18 0.13 -33.03
CA ASN A 304 24.45 1.24 -33.95
C ASN A 304 25.62 2.14 -33.51
N ASN A 305 26.15 1.98 -32.29
CA ASN A 305 27.25 2.78 -31.77
C ASN A 305 28.07 1.99 -30.74
N LYS A 306 28.98 1.14 -31.25
CA LYS A 306 29.84 0.29 -30.43
C LYS A 306 30.87 1.05 -29.58
N SER A 307 31.12 2.34 -29.84
CA SER A 307 32.05 3.12 -29.02
C SER A 307 31.43 3.69 -27.73
N ALA A 308 30.10 3.71 -27.61
CA ALA A 308 29.41 4.20 -26.43
C ALA A 308 29.04 3.03 -25.50
N VAL A 309 29.53 3.07 -24.27
CA VAL A 309 29.15 2.16 -23.18
C VAL A 309 28.44 2.98 -22.12
N GLU A 310 27.23 2.56 -21.74
CA GLU A 310 26.43 3.24 -20.72
C GLU A 310 25.60 2.24 -19.91
N ASP A 311 25.10 2.64 -18.74
CA ASP A 311 24.11 1.85 -18.02
C ASP A 311 22.70 2.21 -18.49
N LEU A 312 21.78 1.23 -18.48
CA LEU A 312 20.37 1.43 -18.78
C LEU A 312 19.50 1.07 -17.58
N GLY A 313 18.67 2.01 -17.15
CA GLY A 313 17.61 1.81 -16.16
C GLY A 313 16.26 1.65 -16.84
N ILE A 314 15.62 0.49 -16.65
CA ILE A 314 14.35 0.12 -17.28
C ILE A 314 13.28 0.03 -16.20
N LEU A 315 12.12 0.62 -16.48
CA LEU A 315 10.92 0.45 -15.68
C LEU A 315 9.83 -0.27 -16.47
N PHE A 316 8.91 -0.89 -15.75
CA PHE A 316 7.69 -1.46 -16.29
C PHE A 316 6.53 -0.49 -16.13
N ARG A 317 5.77 -0.33 -17.20
CA ARG A 317 4.45 0.28 -17.18
C ARG A 317 3.41 -0.83 -17.07
N GLU A 318 2.56 -0.73 -16.08
CA GLU A 318 1.42 -1.62 -15.94
C GLU A 318 0.34 -1.23 -16.96
N GLU A 319 -0.12 -2.19 -17.75
CA GLU A 319 -1.17 -2.00 -18.76
C GLU A 319 -2.24 -3.09 -18.61
N LEU A 320 -3.50 -2.69 -18.50
CA LEU A 320 -4.62 -3.62 -18.50
C LEU A 320 -4.85 -4.14 -19.93
N GLN A 321 -4.63 -5.44 -20.13
CA GLN A 321 -4.81 -6.14 -21.41
C GLN A 321 -5.60 -7.42 -21.17
N GLU A 322 -6.73 -7.58 -21.86
CA GLU A 322 -7.57 -8.80 -21.80
C GLU A 322 -7.94 -9.24 -20.37
N GLY A 323 -8.16 -8.28 -19.46
CA GLY A 323 -8.52 -8.55 -18.06
C GLY A 323 -7.36 -8.98 -17.16
N ARG A 324 -6.10 -8.74 -17.58
CA ARG A 324 -4.88 -8.96 -16.80
C ARG A 324 -3.94 -7.77 -16.89
N ILE A 325 -3.06 -7.60 -15.92
CA ILE A 325 -2.02 -6.57 -15.96
C ILE A 325 -0.79 -7.12 -16.64
N GLY A 326 -0.45 -6.54 -17.79
CA GLY A 326 0.84 -6.73 -18.44
C GLY A 326 1.85 -5.70 -17.96
N PHE A 327 3.13 -6.07 -17.99
CA PHE A 327 4.25 -5.19 -17.65
C PHE A 327 5.02 -4.85 -18.93
N LYS A 328 4.82 -3.63 -19.44
CA LYS A 328 5.49 -3.16 -20.65
C LYS A 328 6.78 -2.41 -20.30
N PRO A 329 7.95 -2.90 -20.73
CA PRO A 329 9.21 -2.26 -20.38
C PRO A 329 9.45 -0.98 -21.18
N TYR A 330 10.11 0.00 -20.57
CA TYR A 330 10.63 1.19 -21.24
C TYR A 330 11.92 1.68 -20.58
N ILE A 331 12.84 2.24 -21.37
CA ILE A 331 14.08 2.82 -20.86
C ILE A 331 13.73 4.14 -20.17
N GLN A 332 13.91 4.18 -18.85
CA GLN A 332 13.65 5.35 -18.01
C GLN A 332 14.88 6.27 -17.91
N LYS A 333 16.08 5.69 -17.80
CA LYS A 333 17.31 6.46 -17.63
C LYS A 333 18.49 5.77 -18.34
N ARG A 334 19.45 6.56 -18.80
CA ARG A 334 20.71 6.13 -19.43
C ARG A 334 21.89 6.91 -18.86
N GLY A 335 23.10 6.39 -19.01
CA GLY A 335 24.34 7.03 -18.59
C GLY A 335 24.96 6.37 -17.36
N ASP A 336 25.58 7.15 -16.47
CA ASP A 336 26.14 6.64 -15.21
C ASP A 336 25.01 6.40 -14.19
N LEU A 337 24.80 5.13 -13.85
CA LEU A 337 23.81 4.69 -12.86
C LEU A 337 24.48 4.01 -11.65
N GLY A 338 25.74 4.32 -11.34
CA GLY A 338 26.51 3.65 -10.28
C GLY A 338 25.85 3.67 -8.89
N THR A 339 25.02 4.67 -8.59
CA THR A 339 24.28 4.80 -7.32
C THR A 339 22.86 4.22 -7.36
N TYR A 340 22.45 3.63 -8.47
CA TYR A 340 21.12 3.03 -8.64
C TYR A 340 21.17 1.51 -8.52
N PHE A 341 20.02 0.93 -8.23
CA PHE A 341 19.81 -0.50 -8.03
C PHE A 341 18.77 -1.04 -9.02
N GLY A 342 18.80 -2.34 -9.27
CA GLY A 342 17.80 -3.03 -10.10
C GLY A 342 17.19 -4.20 -9.32
N HIS A 343 15.87 -4.40 -9.44
CA HIS A 343 15.24 -5.65 -8.96
C HIS A 343 15.84 -6.87 -9.66
N THR A 344 16.16 -6.71 -10.95
CA THR A 344 17.05 -7.58 -11.69
C THR A 344 18.21 -6.76 -12.27
N THR A 345 19.44 -7.25 -12.16
CA THR A 345 20.61 -6.62 -12.77
C THR A 345 21.28 -7.55 -13.76
N TYR A 346 21.63 -7.03 -14.93
CA TYR A 346 22.40 -7.72 -15.98
C TYR A 346 23.68 -6.94 -16.26
N ASP A 347 24.76 -7.62 -16.61
CA ASP A 347 25.96 -7.00 -17.17
C ASP A 347 26.10 -7.37 -18.65
N PHE A 348 25.99 -6.39 -19.54
CA PHE A 348 26.05 -6.63 -20.98
C PHE A 348 27.42 -7.15 -21.45
N SER A 349 28.48 -6.96 -20.67
CA SER A 349 29.80 -7.55 -20.93
C SER A 349 29.88 -9.05 -20.59
N ASN A 350 28.89 -9.59 -19.89
CA ASN A 350 28.79 -11.00 -19.53
C ASN A 350 27.93 -11.78 -20.54
N GLN A 351 28.52 -12.82 -21.16
CA GLN A 351 27.83 -13.60 -22.19
C GLN A 351 26.51 -14.25 -21.71
N LYS A 352 26.45 -14.74 -20.46
CA LYS A 352 25.24 -15.38 -19.92
C LYS A 352 24.09 -14.38 -19.76
N ASP A 353 24.42 -13.17 -19.33
CA ASP A 353 23.45 -12.10 -19.16
C ASP A 353 22.98 -11.59 -20.52
N LEU A 354 23.89 -11.47 -21.49
CA LEU A 354 23.54 -11.15 -22.87
C LEU A 354 22.59 -12.20 -23.48
N ASP A 355 22.89 -13.49 -23.34
CA ASP A 355 22.02 -14.57 -23.80
C ASP A 355 20.64 -14.49 -23.14
N SER A 356 20.58 -14.12 -21.86
CA SER A 356 19.32 -13.92 -21.13
C SER A 356 18.53 -12.72 -21.67
N LEU A 357 19.21 -11.61 -21.94
CA LEU A 357 18.60 -10.39 -22.51
C LEU A 357 18.04 -10.64 -23.92
N ILE A 358 18.78 -11.33 -24.79
CA ILE A 358 18.34 -11.69 -26.16
C ILE A 358 17.08 -12.56 -26.13
N ASN A 359 16.98 -13.47 -25.17
CA ASN A 359 15.82 -14.36 -25.03
C ASN A 359 14.66 -13.74 -24.23
N SER A 360 14.81 -12.51 -23.76
CA SER A 360 13.79 -11.79 -22.97
C SER A 360 12.90 -10.90 -23.84
N SER A 361 11.78 -10.45 -23.26
CA SER A 361 10.93 -9.42 -23.88
C SER A 361 11.61 -8.05 -24.01
N LEU A 362 12.72 -7.83 -23.29
CA LEU A 362 13.48 -6.57 -23.32
C LEU A 362 14.21 -6.37 -24.66
N ARG A 363 14.48 -7.45 -25.41
CA ARG A 363 15.16 -7.39 -26.71
C ARG A 363 14.57 -6.30 -27.63
N THR A 364 13.25 -6.19 -27.66
CA THR A 364 12.51 -5.25 -28.51
C THR A 364 12.83 -3.78 -28.21
N ILE A 365 13.14 -3.43 -26.95
CA ILE A 365 13.45 -2.05 -26.55
C ILE A 365 14.96 -1.76 -26.50
N LEU A 366 15.77 -2.81 -26.60
CA LEU A 366 17.23 -2.75 -26.57
C LEU A 366 17.85 -2.77 -27.97
N ASP A 367 17.08 -3.05 -29.02
CA ASP A 367 17.55 -3.20 -30.40
C ASP A 367 18.70 -4.23 -30.55
N ILE A 368 18.67 -5.32 -29.77
CA ILE A 368 19.68 -6.40 -29.77
C ILE A 368 19.21 -7.70 -30.41
#